data_AF-A0A1F8DRI0-F1
#
_entry.id   AF-A0A1F8DRI0-F1
#
_cell.length_a   1.000
_cell.length_b   1.000
_cell.length_c   1.000
_cell.angle_alpha   90.00
_cell.angle_beta   90.00
_cell.angle_gamma   90.00
#
_symmetry.space_group_name_H-M   'P 1'
#
loop_
_entity.id
_entity.type
_entity.pdbx_description
1 polymer ?
#
loop_
_entity_poly.entity_id
_entity_poly.type
_entity_poly.pdbx_seq_one_letter_code
_entity_poly.pdbx_strand_id
1 'polypeptide(L)'
;MFHDWILIFSIVLFATNFASQRFNFPRRRLDLFWLNAIFVFLFLSVLTYLQYSGWANSPLTAYLLPPKTSVSYFIQYVFFRIWSSHIMSFGFALLAVYGLRIYNKKKEGALLREHEEWIAGSAILLSGFPGVVLFVPVFFMLFLLTTAVQTLRKGKEYRVSPYYMWFPTALCVILTVYLFFSQSSWWLLLRP
;
A
#
# COMPACT_ATOMS: atom_id res chain seq x y z
N MET A 1 -10.07 17.13 -0.19
CA MET A 1 -8.90 17.64 -0.93
C MET A 1 -7.67 16.74 -0.79
N PHE A 2 -6.98 16.65 0.36
CA PHE A 2 -5.78 15.78 0.49
C PHE A 2 -6.06 14.28 0.28
N HIS A 3 -7.23 13.79 0.70
CA HIS A 3 -7.63 12.40 0.50
C HIS A 3 -7.85 12.03 -0.96
N ASP A 4 -8.36 12.97 -1.77
CA ASP A 4 -8.71 12.72 -3.16
C ASP A 4 -7.44 12.58 -4.01
N TRP A 5 -6.40 13.37 -3.71
CA TRP A 5 -5.07 13.23 -4.32
C TRP A 5 -4.42 11.90 -4.00
N ILE A 6 -4.51 11.42 -2.76
CA ILE A 6 -3.98 10.10 -2.36
C ILE A 6 -4.70 8.99 -3.12
N LEU A 7 -6.02 9.07 -3.27
CA LEU A 7 -6.80 8.06 -3.98
C LEU A 7 -6.47 8.03 -5.47
N ILE A 8 -6.50 9.20 -6.15
CA ILE A 8 -6.14 9.31 -7.57
C ILE A 8 -4.72 8.81 -7.80
N PHE A 9 -3.81 9.17 -6.90
CA PHE A 9 -2.42 8.77 -6.95
C PHE A 9 -2.24 7.25 -6.81
N SER A 10 -2.89 6.63 -5.83
CA SER A 10 -2.89 5.17 -5.66
C SER A 10 -3.52 4.44 -6.85
N ILE A 11 -4.54 5.02 -7.49
CA ILE A 11 -5.16 4.47 -8.71
C ILE A 11 -4.20 4.54 -9.90
N VAL A 12 -3.45 5.63 -10.07
CA VAL A 12 -2.45 5.76 -11.15
C VAL A 12 -1.33 4.74 -10.97
N LEU A 13 -0.79 4.60 -9.76
CA LEU A 13 0.22 3.58 -9.47
C LEU A 13 -0.35 2.16 -9.63
N PHE A 14 -1.58 1.93 -9.22
CA PHE A 14 -2.25 0.66 -9.47
C PHE A 14 -2.35 0.36 -10.96
N ALA A 15 -2.78 1.32 -11.78
CA ALA A 15 -2.97 1.14 -13.22
C ALA A 15 -1.67 0.85 -13.94
N THR A 16 -0.57 1.55 -13.61
CA THR A 16 0.75 1.31 -14.20
C THR A 16 1.30 -0.06 -13.82
N ASN A 17 1.12 -0.48 -12.57
CA ASN A 17 1.57 -1.80 -12.12
C ASN A 17 0.71 -2.93 -12.71
N PHE A 18 -0.61 -2.74 -12.82
CA PHE A 18 -1.51 -3.69 -13.48
C PHE A 18 -1.21 -3.81 -14.98
N ALA A 19 -0.95 -2.70 -15.67
CA ALA A 19 -0.51 -2.73 -17.07
C ALA A 19 0.81 -3.49 -17.22
N SER A 20 1.80 -3.22 -16.35
CA SER A 20 3.08 -3.95 -16.32
C SER A 20 2.88 -5.46 -16.16
N GLN A 21 1.95 -5.89 -15.30
CA GLN A 21 1.59 -7.30 -15.15
C GLN A 21 0.98 -7.90 -16.42
N ARG A 22 0.11 -7.15 -17.10
CA ARG A 22 -0.60 -7.59 -18.31
C ARG A 22 0.33 -7.76 -19.51
N PHE A 23 1.35 -6.91 -19.62
CA PHE A 23 2.35 -6.92 -20.70
C PHE A 23 3.61 -7.73 -20.34
N ASN A 24 3.68 -8.29 -19.13
CA ASN A 24 4.71 -9.22 -18.66
C ASN A 24 6.16 -8.71 -18.84
N PHE A 25 6.51 -7.60 -18.18
CA PHE A 25 7.88 -7.08 -18.13
C PHE A 25 8.62 -7.55 -16.86
N PRO A 26 9.24 -8.75 -16.82
CA PRO A 26 9.77 -9.34 -15.59
C PRO A 26 10.94 -8.56 -14.97
N ARG A 27 11.88 -8.06 -15.79
CA ARG A 27 13.07 -7.34 -15.31
C ARG A 27 12.75 -6.01 -14.62
N ARG A 28 11.59 -5.42 -14.87
CA ARG A 28 11.21 -4.10 -14.32
C ARG A 28 10.45 -4.20 -12.99
N ARG A 29 10.18 -5.39 -12.46
CA ARG A 29 9.31 -5.56 -11.27
C ARG A 29 9.98 -5.11 -9.98
N LEU A 30 11.29 -5.35 -9.85
CA LEU A 30 12.11 -4.80 -8.77
C LEU A 30 12.12 -3.27 -8.84
N ASP A 31 12.40 -2.74 -10.02
CA ASP A 31 12.47 -1.30 -10.27
C ASP A 31 11.13 -0.63 -9.95
N LEU A 32 10.01 -1.26 -10.31
CA LEU A 32 8.66 -0.77 -10.02
C LEU A 32 8.38 -0.72 -8.52
N PHE A 33 8.80 -1.74 -7.74
CA PHE A 33 8.65 -1.70 -6.28
C PHE A 33 9.39 -0.51 -5.67
N TRP A 34 10.66 -0.33 -6.04
CA TRP A 34 11.46 0.79 -5.53
C TRP A 34 10.98 2.14 -6.04
N LEU A 35 10.51 2.22 -7.29
CA LEU A 35 9.89 3.41 -7.84
C LEU A 35 8.63 3.77 -7.06
N ASN A 36 7.75 2.80 -6.77
CA ASN A 36 6.57 3.01 -5.93
C ASN A 36 6.98 3.54 -4.55
N ALA A 37 8.00 2.94 -3.93
CA ALA A 37 8.50 3.38 -2.62
C ALA A 37 9.05 4.81 -2.65
N ILE A 38 9.97 5.10 -3.58
CA ILE A 38 10.55 6.44 -3.77
C ILE A 38 9.45 7.45 -3.99
N PHE A 39 8.47 7.14 -4.85
CA PHE A 39 7.39 8.06 -5.15
C PHE A 39 6.54 8.32 -3.90
N VAL A 40 6.14 7.28 -3.17
CA VAL A 40 5.40 7.43 -1.91
C VAL A 40 6.17 8.35 -0.96
N PHE A 41 7.46 8.12 -0.74
CA PHE A 41 8.27 8.95 0.16
C PHE A 41 8.44 10.41 -0.32
N LEU A 42 8.58 10.63 -1.62
CA LEU A 42 8.60 11.99 -2.20
C LEU A 42 7.26 12.69 -1.98
N PHE A 43 6.15 11.99 -2.18
CA PHE A 43 4.81 12.53 -1.94
C PHE A 43 4.61 12.90 -0.47
N LEU A 44 5.06 12.07 0.49
CA LEU A 44 5.01 12.40 1.92
C LEU A 44 5.87 13.62 2.28
N SER A 45 7.00 13.79 1.59
CA SER A 45 7.85 14.99 1.73
C SER A 45 7.11 16.25 1.26
N VAL A 46 6.40 16.16 0.13
CA VAL A 46 5.54 17.26 -0.34
C VAL A 46 4.43 17.57 0.67
N LEU A 47 3.77 16.56 1.23
CA LEU A 47 2.75 16.76 2.27
C LEU A 47 3.34 17.42 3.52
N THR A 48 4.54 17.01 3.93
CA THR A 48 5.27 17.63 5.06
C THR A 48 5.54 19.10 4.81
N TYR A 49 6.00 19.45 3.60
CA TYR A 49 6.22 20.83 3.20
C TYR A 49 4.93 21.65 3.20
N LEU A 50 3.85 21.12 2.62
CA LEU A 50 2.54 21.79 2.60
C LEU A 50 1.99 21.98 4.02
N GLN A 51 2.19 21.00 4.91
CA GLN A 51 1.81 21.10 6.33
C GLN A 51 2.59 22.21 7.04
N TYR A 52 3.91 22.29 6.82
CA TYR A 52 4.75 23.36 7.37
C TYR A 52 4.31 24.74 6.87
N SER A 53 4.16 24.89 5.55
CA SER A 53 3.74 26.14 4.92
C SER A 53 2.35 26.58 5.40
N GLY A 54 1.41 25.65 5.50
CA GLY A 54 0.07 25.92 6.03
C GLY A 54 0.11 26.42 7.48
N TRP A 55 0.99 25.86 8.31
CA TRP A 55 1.15 26.31 9.68
C TRP A 55 1.81 27.68 9.80
N ALA A 56 2.82 27.96 8.98
CA ALA A 56 3.53 29.24 8.97
C ALA A 56 2.65 30.41 8.53
N ASN A 57 1.72 30.18 7.60
CA ASN A 57 0.87 31.22 7.01
C ASN A 57 -0.35 31.59 7.87
N SER A 58 -0.64 30.87 8.96
CA SER A 58 -1.77 31.16 9.84
C SER A 58 -1.31 31.68 11.20
N PRO A 59 -1.90 32.78 11.72
CA PRO A 59 -1.47 33.41 12.97
C PRO A 59 -1.46 32.46 14.17
N LEU A 60 -2.42 31.53 14.22
CA LEU A 60 -2.57 30.59 15.33
C LEU A 60 -1.59 29.42 15.22
N THR A 61 -1.51 28.79 14.05
CA THR A 61 -0.67 27.59 13.85
C THR A 61 0.80 27.91 13.76
N ALA A 62 1.18 29.16 13.48
CA ALA A 62 2.58 29.60 13.50
C ALA A 62 3.22 29.44 14.89
N TYR A 63 2.41 29.39 15.97
CA TYR A 63 2.92 29.09 17.31
C TYR A 63 3.39 27.65 17.47
N LEU A 64 2.91 26.72 16.63
CA LEU A 64 3.31 25.31 16.63
C LEU A 64 4.66 25.07 15.93
N LEU A 65 5.27 26.12 15.36
CA LEU A 65 6.54 26.05 14.64
C LEU A 65 7.68 26.74 15.43
N PRO A 66 8.95 26.37 15.14
CA PRO A 66 10.11 27.11 15.61
C PRO A 66 10.08 28.58 15.16
N PRO A 67 10.57 29.53 15.99
CA PRO A 67 11.25 29.32 17.28
C PRO A 67 10.31 29.18 18.49
N LYS A 68 8.98 29.33 18.30
CA LYS A 68 8.01 29.37 19.40
C LYS A 68 7.80 28.00 20.05
N THR A 69 7.88 26.93 19.27
CA THR A 69 7.89 25.54 19.73
C THR A 69 9.14 24.83 19.22
N SER A 70 9.59 23.76 19.89
CA SER A 70 10.77 22.99 19.47
C SER A 70 10.60 22.36 18.07
N VAL A 71 11.72 22.21 17.35
CA VAL A 71 11.75 21.49 16.07
C VAL A 71 11.26 20.04 16.23
N SER A 72 11.56 19.43 17.38
CA SER A 72 11.15 18.06 17.70
C SER A 72 9.63 17.88 17.71
N TYR A 73 8.87 18.88 18.13
CA TYR A 73 7.41 18.83 18.11
C TYR A 73 6.88 18.67 16.68
N PHE A 74 7.36 19.51 15.75
CA PHE A 74 6.93 19.45 14.36
C PHE A 74 7.32 18.12 13.70
N ILE A 75 8.54 17.62 13.97
CA ILE A 75 9.00 16.32 13.46
C ILE A 75 8.10 15.19 13.98
N GLN A 76 7.79 15.17 15.28
CA GLN A 76 6.91 14.15 15.86
C GLN A 76 5.50 14.25 15.26
N TYR A 77 4.94 15.45 15.15
CA TYR A 77 3.64 15.67 14.55
C TYR A 77 3.58 15.11 13.12
N VAL A 78 4.53 15.51 12.27
CA VAL A 78 4.61 15.03 10.89
C VAL A 78 4.84 13.53 10.84
N PHE A 79 5.71 12.99 11.69
CA PHE A 79 5.99 11.57 11.74
C PHE A 79 4.72 10.77 12.02
N PHE A 80 4.01 11.07 13.10
CA PHE A 80 2.79 10.33 13.44
C PHE A 80 1.70 10.58 12.41
N ARG A 81 1.43 11.84 12.06
CA ARG A 81 0.29 12.22 11.20
C ARG A 81 0.44 11.83 9.73
N ILE A 82 1.67 11.83 9.19
CA ILE A 82 1.92 11.69 7.75
C ILE A 82 2.73 10.42 7.44
N TRP A 83 3.84 10.21 8.13
CA TRP A 83 4.83 9.19 7.73
C TRP A 83 4.55 7.81 8.30
N SER A 84 4.08 7.72 9.54
CA SER A 84 4.03 6.48 10.33
C SER A 84 3.29 5.35 9.62
N SER A 85 2.12 5.65 9.05
CA SER A 85 1.31 4.70 8.30
C SER A 85 2.07 4.08 7.12
N HIS A 86 2.75 4.92 6.32
CA HIS A 86 3.47 4.47 5.14
C HIS A 86 4.78 3.75 5.48
N ILE A 87 5.46 4.17 6.55
CA ILE A 87 6.64 3.47 7.08
C ILE A 87 6.26 2.08 7.57
N MET A 88 5.15 1.94 8.30
CA MET A 88 4.64 0.64 8.73
C MET A 88 4.30 -0.24 7.53
N SER A 89 3.56 0.27 6.55
CA SER A 89 3.24 -0.46 5.32
C SER A 89 4.47 -0.87 4.53
N PHE A 90 5.49 -0.02 4.45
CA PHE A 90 6.76 -0.37 3.82
C PHE A 90 7.47 -1.52 4.55
N GLY A 91 7.46 -1.50 5.88
CA GLY A 91 7.94 -2.62 6.70
C GLY A 91 7.21 -3.93 6.39
N PHE A 92 5.87 -3.91 6.37
CA PHE A 92 5.06 -5.09 6.01
C PHE A 92 5.29 -5.55 4.56
N ALA A 93 5.46 -4.62 3.63
CA ALA A 93 5.76 -4.93 2.23
C ALA A 93 7.09 -5.67 2.09
N LEU A 94 8.14 -5.22 2.78
CA LEU A 94 9.44 -5.91 2.81
C LEU A 94 9.30 -7.29 3.45
N LEU A 95 8.63 -7.40 4.60
CA LEU A 95 8.37 -8.69 5.25
C LEU A 95 7.66 -9.67 4.31
N ALA A 96 6.66 -9.20 3.57
CA ALA A 96 5.97 -10.02 2.57
C ALA A 96 6.89 -10.43 1.42
N VAL A 97 7.67 -9.51 0.85
CA VAL A 97 8.63 -9.80 -0.24
C VAL A 97 9.61 -10.89 0.19
N TYR A 98 10.26 -10.71 1.35
CA TYR A 98 11.25 -11.67 1.85
C TYR A 98 10.59 -12.99 2.25
N GLY A 99 9.46 -12.96 2.95
CA GLY A 99 8.72 -14.15 3.36
C GLY A 99 8.26 -15.00 2.18
N LEU A 100 7.68 -14.35 1.15
CA LEU A 100 7.25 -15.00 -0.08
C LEU A 100 8.44 -15.56 -0.87
N ARG A 101 9.56 -14.85 -0.94
CA ARG A 101 10.77 -15.35 -1.60
C ARG A 101 11.33 -16.60 -0.91
N ILE A 102 11.45 -16.58 0.42
CA ILE A 102 11.93 -17.73 1.20
C ILE A 102 11.00 -18.92 1.00
N TYR A 103 9.68 -18.70 1.08
CA TYR A 103 8.69 -19.75 0.92
C TYR A 103 8.65 -20.32 -0.50
N ASN A 104 8.75 -19.48 -1.53
CA ASN A 104 8.77 -19.93 -2.92
C ASN A 104 10.05 -20.73 -3.23
N LYS A 105 11.20 -20.32 -2.69
CA LYS A 105 12.45 -21.08 -2.82
C LYS A 105 12.34 -22.46 -2.16
N LYS A 106 11.72 -22.55 -0.97
CA LYS A 106 11.46 -23.82 -0.27
C LYS A 106 10.53 -24.75 -1.06
N LYS A 107 9.66 -24.20 -1.92
CA LYS A 107 8.71 -24.94 -2.75
C LYS A 107 9.18 -25.06 -4.21
N GLU A 108 10.48 -24.90 -4.47
CA GLU A 108 11.08 -25.06 -5.81
C GLU A 108 10.42 -24.16 -6.88
N GLY A 109 9.94 -22.98 -6.50
CA GLY A 109 9.26 -22.06 -7.42
C GLY A 109 7.83 -22.46 -7.78
N ALA A 110 7.28 -23.50 -7.14
CA ALA A 110 5.97 -24.03 -7.50
C ALA A 110 4.83 -23.04 -7.20
N LEU A 111 4.98 -22.09 -6.28
CA LEU A 111 3.88 -21.25 -5.79
C LEU A 111 3.75 -19.91 -6.50
N LEU A 112 4.85 -19.20 -6.65
CA LEU A 112 4.90 -17.86 -7.22
C LEU A 112 5.68 -17.88 -8.53
N ARG A 113 5.20 -17.08 -9.49
CA ARG A 113 5.95 -16.80 -10.71
C ARG A 113 7.21 -16.01 -10.38
N GLU A 114 8.15 -16.03 -11.30
CA GLU A 114 9.39 -15.25 -11.21
C GLU A 114 9.09 -13.78 -10.87
N HIS A 115 9.71 -13.26 -9.80
CA HIS A 115 9.57 -11.87 -9.33
C HIS A 115 8.16 -11.43 -8.91
N GLU A 116 7.24 -12.38 -8.67
CA GLU A 116 5.90 -12.06 -8.17
C GLU A 116 5.91 -11.52 -6.74
N GLU A 117 6.95 -11.79 -5.95
CA GLU A 117 7.09 -11.25 -4.60
C GLU A 117 7.15 -9.71 -4.59
N TRP A 118 7.75 -9.08 -5.60
CA TRP A 118 7.84 -7.62 -5.73
C TRP A 118 6.50 -6.98 -6.09
N ILE A 119 5.68 -7.72 -6.84
CA ILE A 119 4.28 -7.35 -7.12
C ILE A 119 3.48 -7.35 -5.83
N ALA A 120 3.60 -8.42 -5.03
CA ALA A 120 2.92 -8.53 -3.74
C ALA A 120 3.34 -7.41 -2.79
N GLY A 121 4.65 -7.14 -2.70
CA GLY A 121 5.20 -6.02 -1.93
C GLY A 121 4.65 -4.67 -2.38
N SER A 122 4.57 -4.43 -3.68
CA SER A 122 4.01 -3.18 -4.23
C SER A 122 2.53 -3.03 -3.85
N ALA A 123 1.74 -4.09 -4.00
CA ALA A 123 0.33 -4.09 -3.63
C ALA A 123 0.12 -3.79 -2.13
N ILE A 124 0.94 -4.39 -1.26
CA ILE A 124 0.89 -4.18 0.19
C ILE A 124 1.32 -2.75 0.55
N LEU A 125 2.40 -2.25 -0.04
CA LEU A 125 2.88 -0.89 0.16
C LEU A 125 1.80 0.15 -0.17
N LEU A 126 1.16 0.00 -1.33
CA LEU A 126 0.12 0.92 -1.80
C LEU A 126 -1.18 0.85 -0.99
N SER A 127 -1.42 -0.26 -0.29
CA SER A 127 -2.62 -0.42 0.54
C SER A 127 -2.59 0.47 1.79
N GLY A 128 -1.41 0.90 2.24
CA GLY A 128 -1.24 1.77 3.42
C GLY A 128 -1.64 1.12 4.74
N PHE A 129 -1.24 1.70 5.87
CA PHE A 129 -1.69 1.28 7.20
C PHE A 129 -2.88 2.15 7.62
N PRO A 130 -3.93 1.58 8.24
CA PRO A 130 -4.07 0.19 8.70
C PRO A 130 -4.59 -0.81 7.65
N GLY A 131 -4.78 -0.40 6.40
CA GLY A 131 -5.28 -1.27 5.31
C GLY A 131 -4.49 -2.56 5.12
N VAL A 132 -3.18 -2.55 5.38
CA VAL A 132 -2.32 -3.75 5.34
C VAL A 132 -2.81 -4.89 6.23
N VAL A 133 -3.46 -4.59 7.36
CA VAL A 133 -4.05 -5.60 8.24
C VAL A 133 -5.22 -6.33 7.55
N LEU A 134 -5.99 -5.60 6.73
CA LEU A 134 -7.07 -6.15 5.93
C LEU A 134 -6.58 -6.87 4.66
N PHE A 135 -5.32 -6.65 4.26
CA PHE A 135 -4.79 -7.20 3.02
C PHE A 135 -4.84 -8.73 2.99
N VAL A 136 -4.36 -9.38 4.05
CA VAL A 136 -4.33 -10.84 4.14
C VAL A 136 -5.73 -11.46 4.08
N PRO A 137 -6.72 -11.07 4.92
CA PRO A 137 -8.05 -11.66 4.85
C PRO A 137 -8.75 -11.38 3.52
N VAL A 138 -8.61 -10.16 2.96
CA VAL A 138 -9.19 -9.83 1.65
C VAL A 138 -8.53 -10.66 0.54
N PHE A 139 -7.21 -10.86 0.59
CA PHE A 139 -6.49 -11.68 -0.38
C PHE A 139 -7.03 -13.11 -0.39
N PHE A 140 -7.13 -13.75 0.78
CA PHE A 140 -7.64 -15.10 0.89
C PHE A 140 -9.11 -15.21 0.48
N MET A 141 -9.94 -14.22 0.83
CA MET A 141 -11.34 -14.18 0.40
C MET A 141 -11.45 -14.14 -1.13
N LEU A 142 -10.73 -13.23 -1.79
CA LEU A 142 -10.72 -13.13 -3.26
C LEU A 142 -10.14 -14.38 -3.91
N PHE A 143 -9.09 -14.96 -3.34
CA PHE A 143 -8.46 -16.19 -3.83
C PHE A 143 -9.41 -17.38 -3.75
N LEU A 144 -10.15 -17.53 -2.65
CA LEU A 144 -11.13 -18.60 -2.50
C LEU A 144 -12.32 -18.41 -3.45
N LEU A 145 -12.85 -17.19 -3.57
CA LEU A 145 -13.96 -16.90 -4.49
C LEU A 145 -13.58 -17.19 -5.94
N THR A 146 -12.43 -16.71 -6.39
CA THR A 146 -11.94 -16.96 -7.75
C THR A 146 -11.65 -18.43 -7.99
N THR A 147 -11.07 -19.14 -7.01
CA THR A 147 -10.86 -20.59 -7.11
C THR A 147 -12.20 -21.34 -7.23
N ALA A 148 -13.17 -21.05 -6.36
CA ALA A 148 -14.50 -21.66 -6.43
C ALA A 148 -15.18 -21.45 -7.79
N VAL A 149 -15.19 -20.21 -8.28
CA VAL A 149 -15.79 -19.88 -9.60
C VAL A 149 -15.07 -20.62 -10.74
N GLN A 150 -13.73 -20.67 -10.71
CA GLN A 150 -12.97 -21.34 -11.77
C GLN A 150 -13.11 -22.86 -11.70
N THR A 151 -13.16 -23.46 -10.51
CA THR A 151 -13.41 -24.89 -10.34
C THR A 151 -14.79 -25.28 -10.87
N LEU A 152 -15.81 -24.44 -10.65
CA LEU A 152 -17.15 -24.67 -11.21
C LEU A 152 -17.19 -24.54 -12.74
N ARG A 153 -16.39 -23.63 -13.33
CA ARG A 153 -16.39 -23.38 -14.79
C ARG A 153 -15.48 -24.31 -15.59
N LYS A 154 -14.32 -24.66 -15.04
CA LYS A 154 -13.23 -25.34 -15.76
C LYS A 154 -12.85 -26.69 -15.15
N GLY A 155 -13.53 -27.11 -14.07
CA GLY A 155 -13.25 -28.36 -13.37
C GLY A 155 -12.12 -28.25 -12.33
N LYS A 156 -11.90 -29.37 -11.62
CA LYS A 156 -10.99 -29.46 -10.46
C LYS A 156 -9.51 -29.32 -10.81
N GLU A 157 -9.13 -29.57 -12.06
CA GLU A 157 -7.73 -29.53 -12.50
C GLU A 157 -7.25 -28.11 -12.82
N TYR A 158 -8.17 -27.14 -12.92
CA TYR A 158 -7.78 -25.78 -13.23
C TYR A 158 -7.08 -25.11 -12.04
N ARG A 159 -5.78 -24.87 -12.20
CA ARG A 159 -4.97 -24.18 -11.19
C ARG A 159 -5.12 -22.67 -11.29
N VAL A 160 -5.58 -22.04 -10.21
CA VAL A 160 -5.61 -20.58 -10.09
C VAL A 160 -4.26 -20.07 -9.57
N SER A 161 -3.67 -19.11 -10.28
CA SER A 161 -2.42 -18.46 -9.88
C SER A 161 -2.72 -17.18 -9.08
N PRO A 162 -2.00 -16.92 -7.97
CA PRO A 162 -2.17 -15.69 -7.19
C PRO A 162 -1.69 -14.42 -7.92
N TYR A 163 -0.95 -14.57 -9.04
CA TYR A 163 -0.30 -13.49 -9.78
C TYR A 163 -1.18 -12.28 -10.07
N TYR A 164 -2.42 -12.50 -10.49
CA TYR A 164 -3.36 -11.42 -10.83
C TYR A 164 -4.17 -10.90 -9.64
N MET A 165 -3.97 -11.43 -8.43
CA MET A 165 -4.81 -11.09 -7.27
C MET A 165 -4.22 -10.03 -6.36
N TRP A 166 -2.90 -9.84 -6.38
CA TRP A 166 -2.21 -8.88 -5.51
C TRP A 166 -2.78 -7.47 -5.63
N PHE A 167 -2.87 -6.95 -6.86
CA PHE A 167 -3.42 -5.62 -7.08
C PHE A 167 -4.92 -5.55 -6.81
N PRO A 168 -5.80 -6.42 -7.38
CA PRO A 168 -7.22 -6.39 -7.02
C PRO A 168 -7.47 -6.42 -5.51
N THR A 169 -6.67 -7.18 -4.76
CA THR A 169 -6.69 -7.16 -3.29
C THR A 169 -6.39 -5.76 -2.74
N ALA A 170 -5.28 -5.14 -3.17
CA ALA A 170 -4.93 -3.78 -2.77
C ALA A 170 -6.07 -2.78 -3.06
N LEU A 171 -6.68 -2.87 -4.25
CA LEU A 171 -7.79 -2.00 -4.61
C LEU A 171 -9.00 -2.22 -3.70
N CYS A 172 -9.40 -3.46 -3.45
CA CYS A 172 -10.48 -3.78 -2.52
C CYS A 172 -10.18 -3.25 -1.11
N VAL A 173 -8.95 -3.39 -0.62
CA VAL A 173 -8.51 -2.87 0.67
C VAL A 173 -8.62 -1.34 0.71
N ILE A 174 -8.06 -0.65 -0.28
CA ILE A 174 -8.09 0.82 -0.38
C ILE A 174 -9.53 1.32 -0.40
N LEU A 175 -10.40 0.71 -1.22
CA LEU A 175 -11.82 1.06 -1.30
C LEU A 175 -12.54 0.79 0.02
N THR A 176 -12.25 -0.34 0.67
CA THR A 176 -12.86 -0.68 1.97
C THR A 176 -12.47 0.34 3.04
N VAL A 177 -11.19 0.69 3.10
CA VAL A 177 -10.67 1.71 4.02
C VAL A 177 -11.29 3.08 3.75
N TYR A 178 -11.37 3.46 2.47
CA TYR A 178 -11.90 4.76 2.05
C TYR A 178 -13.41 4.88 2.31
N LEU A 179 -14.21 3.86 1.98
CA LEU A 179 -15.67 3.92 2.05
C LEU A 179 -16.22 3.64 3.45
N PHE A 180 -15.66 2.67 4.17
CA PHE A 180 -16.25 2.19 5.43
C PHE A 180 -15.48 2.67 6.65
N PHE A 181 -14.16 2.54 6.62
CA PHE A 181 -13.38 2.81 7.83
C PHE A 181 -13.16 4.31 8.06
N SER A 182 -13.04 5.12 7.01
CA SER A 182 -12.90 6.57 7.13
C SER A 182 -14.03 7.25 7.91
N GLN A 183 -15.21 6.62 7.99
CA GLN A 183 -16.40 7.12 8.69
C GLN A 183 -16.64 6.46 10.06
N SER A 184 -15.84 5.46 10.45
CA SER A 184 -16.07 4.65 11.65
C SER A 184 -15.25 5.12 12.87
N SER A 185 -15.84 5.06 14.06
CA SER A 185 -15.22 5.50 15.33
C SER A 185 -13.95 4.72 15.71
N TRP A 186 -13.89 3.44 15.37
CA TRP A 186 -12.72 2.59 15.61
C TRP A 186 -11.51 3.00 14.78
N TRP A 187 -11.74 3.57 13.60
CA TRP A 187 -10.66 4.02 12.74
C TRP A 187 -10.07 5.36 13.17
N LEU A 188 -10.87 6.23 13.80
CA LEU A 188 -10.38 7.45 14.43
C LEU A 188 -9.38 7.16 15.56
N LEU A 189 -9.43 5.98 16.18
CA LEU A 189 -8.48 5.55 17.22
C LEU A 189 -7.17 4.99 16.65
N LEU A 190 -7.21 4.37 15.46
CA LEU A 190 -6.06 3.76 14.80
C LEU A 190 -5.40 4.67 13.76
N ARG A 191 -6.06 5.79 13.44
CA ARG A 191 -5.56 6.82 12.56
C ARG A 191 -4.71 7.78 13.38
N PRO A 192 -3.40 7.86 13.14
CA PRO A 192 -2.56 8.86 13.79
C PRO A 192 -2.84 10.28 13.25
#